data_AF-A0A931KE13-F1
#
_entry.id   AF-A0A931KE13-F1
#
_cell.length_a   1.000
_cell.length_b   1.000
_cell.length_c   1.000
_cell.angle_alpha   90.00
_cell.angle_beta   90.00
_cell.angle_gamma   90.00
#
_symmetry.space_group_name_H-M   'P 1'
#
loop_
_entity.id
_entity.type
_entity.pdbx_description
1 polymer ?
#
loop_
_entity_poly.entity_id
_entity_poly.type
_entity_poly.pdbx_seq_one_letter_code
_entity_poly.pdbx_strand_id
1 'polypeptide(L)'
;MPPFEYLHRNVFGFLHEVRRRPEMWFRNLSELEAMIFGYYTGIEMYGIHEDVPRMTCSHFGIWLGYKTKWDTCSGWAYAIEHHTNSEQEANDTFFDFVDQYRELKPTVRALVKLKPHHQPTPERRSRTFTSPDDSPDEIRIINYAPTRLYHFRFRYGDRIIDDWFHYTSNGSHTTRPMDLYEWARKEFGIEPDEWTVVRKGKKSDSK
;
A
#
# COMPACT_ATOMS: atom_id res chain seq x y z
N MET A 1 -23.36 8.71 -9.46
CA MET A 1 -22.43 8.22 -10.51
C MET A 1 -21.39 9.32 -10.71
N PRO A 2 -20.10 9.09 -10.40
CA PRO A 2 -19.08 10.09 -10.68
C PRO A 2 -18.86 10.20 -12.20
N PRO A 3 -18.46 11.38 -12.72
CA PRO A 3 -18.28 11.61 -14.15
C PRO A 3 -17.14 10.76 -14.73
N PHE A 4 -17.36 10.21 -15.92
CA PHE A 4 -16.52 9.23 -16.63
C PHE A 4 -15.06 9.69 -16.91
N GLU A 5 -14.76 11.00 -16.87
CA GLU A 5 -13.45 11.54 -17.29
C GLU A 5 -12.26 11.23 -16.37
N TYR A 6 -12.48 10.65 -15.18
CA TYR A 6 -11.40 10.32 -14.22
C TYR A 6 -11.11 8.83 -14.09
N LEU A 7 -11.86 7.97 -14.76
CA LEU A 7 -11.74 6.50 -14.66
C LEU A 7 -10.56 5.92 -15.45
N HIS A 8 -9.64 6.71 -16.01
CA HIS A 8 -8.52 6.18 -16.82
C HIS A 8 -7.13 6.57 -16.31
N ARG A 9 -7.00 7.11 -15.10
CA ARG A 9 -5.70 7.65 -14.61
C ARG A 9 -5.01 6.82 -13.53
N ASN A 10 -5.57 5.69 -13.12
CA ASN A 10 -4.96 4.82 -12.11
C ASN A 10 -5.36 3.36 -12.27
N VAL A 11 -4.82 2.49 -11.41
CA VAL A 11 -5.11 1.05 -11.41
C VAL A 11 -6.60 0.70 -11.35
N PHE A 12 -7.42 1.47 -10.62
CA PHE A 12 -8.85 1.18 -10.49
C PHE A 12 -9.60 1.49 -11.78
N GLY A 13 -9.10 2.45 -12.54
CA GLY A 13 -9.56 2.71 -13.87
C GLY A 13 -9.28 1.57 -14.85
N PHE A 14 -8.05 1.06 -14.81
CA PHE A 14 -7.68 -0.15 -15.55
C PHE A 14 -8.58 -1.34 -15.15
N LEU A 15 -8.76 -1.58 -13.86
CA LEU A 15 -9.61 -2.67 -13.35
C LEU A 15 -11.09 -2.49 -13.72
N HIS A 16 -11.57 -1.26 -13.88
CA HIS A 16 -12.92 -1.01 -14.37
C HIS A 16 -13.11 -1.52 -15.81
N GLU A 17 -12.15 -1.27 -16.70
CA GLU A 17 -12.20 -1.79 -18.08
C GLU A 17 -12.04 -3.31 -18.14
N VAL A 18 -11.19 -3.87 -17.28
CA VAL A 18 -11.06 -5.32 -17.12
C VAL A 18 -12.40 -5.94 -16.69
N ARG A 19 -13.07 -5.38 -15.68
CA ARG A 19 -14.37 -5.86 -15.19
C ARG A 19 -15.46 -5.89 -16.25
N ARG A 20 -15.41 -4.99 -17.24
CA ARG A 20 -16.42 -4.93 -18.31
C ARG A 20 -16.38 -6.13 -19.24
N ARG A 21 -15.20 -6.75 -19.42
CA ARG A 21 -14.96 -7.84 -20.37
C ARG A 21 -13.83 -8.78 -19.89
N PRO A 22 -13.95 -9.42 -18.72
CA PRO A 22 -12.84 -10.12 -18.06
C PRO A 22 -12.18 -11.17 -18.96
N GLU A 23 -12.99 -11.94 -19.71
CA GLU A 23 -12.53 -12.99 -20.63
C GLU A 23 -11.56 -12.50 -21.73
N MET A 24 -11.54 -11.20 -22.06
CA MET A 24 -10.59 -10.66 -23.03
C MET A 24 -9.21 -10.36 -22.43
N TRP A 25 -9.12 -10.24 -21.11
CA TRP A 25 -7.92 -9.75 -20.43
C TRP A 25 -7.16 -10.87 -19.72
N PHE A 26 -7.86 -11.81 -19.08
CA PHE A 26 -7.26 -12.86 -18.28
C PHE A 26 -8.15 -14.11 -18.22
N ARG A 27 -7.55 -15.27 -17.93
CA ARG A 27 -8.23 -16.58 -17.80
C ARG A 27 -8.37 -17.07 -16.36
N ASN A 28 -7.71 -16.43 -15.41
CA ASN A 28 -7.79 -16.70 -13.97
C ASN A 28 -7.20 -15.51 -13.20
N LEU A 29 -7.45 -15.43 -11.89
CA LEU A 29 -7.01 -14.28 -11.09
C LEU A 29 -5.48 -14.19 -10.99
N SER A 30 -4.78 -15.32 -11.10
CA SER A 30 -3.31 -15.34 -11.08
C SER A 30 -2.70 -14.58 -12.28
N GLU A 31 -3.30 -14.72 -13.47
CA GLU A 31 -2.92 -13.92 -14.65
C GLU A 31 -3.19 -12.43 -14.41
N LEU A 32 -4.33 -12.09 -13.82
CA LEU A 32 -4.67 -10.70 -13.49
C LEU A 32 -3.70 -10.11 -12.44
N GLU A 33 -3.31 -10.89 -11.43
CA GLU A 33 -2.31 -10.50 -10.43
C GLU A 33 -0.96 -10.19 -11.08
N ALA A 34 -0.51 -11.03 -12.00
CA ALA A 34 0.72 -10.79 -12.77
C ALA A 34 0.62 -9.53 -13.66
N MET A 35 -0.53 -9.29 -14.29
CA MET A 35 -0.76 -8.06 -15.08
C MET A 35 -0.71 -6.80 -14.22
N ILE A 36 -1.34 -6.82 -13.04
CA ILE A 36 -1.30 -5.69 -12.09
C ILE A 36 0.12 -5.47 -11.57
N PHE A 37 0.88 -6.53 -11.32
CA PHE A 37 2.29 -6.42 -10.97
C PHE A 37 3.10 -5.75 -12.09
N GLY A 38 2.88 -6.15 -13.34
CA GLY A 38 3.49 -5.51 -14.52
C GLY A 38 3.10 -4.04 -14.67
N TYR A 39 1.83 -3.70 -14.44
CA TYR A 39 1.32 -2.33 -14.42
C TYR A 39 2.11 -1.46 -13.43
N TYR A 40 2.26 -1.91 -12.19
CA TYR A 40 3.00 -1.17 -11.16
C TYR A 40 4.48 -1.05 -11.48
N THR A 41 5.09 -2.13 -11.96
CA THR A 41 6.50 -2.12 -12.37
C THR A 41 6.73 -1.06 -13.46
N GLY A 42 5.82 -0.97 -14.44
CA GLY A 42 5.87 0.03 -15.50
C GLY A 42 5.81 1.45 -14.97
N ILE A 43 4.80 1.79 -14.17
CA ILE A 43 4.65 3.18 -13.67
C ILE A 43 5.79 3.58 -12.73
N GLU A 44 6.34 2.64 -11.94
CA GLU A 44 7.48 2.88 -11.05
C GLU A 44 8.76 3.20 -11.83
N MET A 45 9.01 2.53 -12.97
CA MET A 45 10.15 2.83 -13.85
C MET A 45 10.11 4.26 -14.39
N TYR A 46 8.92 4.83 -14.54
CA TYR A 46 8.73 6.22 -14.97
C TYR A 46 8.56 7.21 -13.80
N GLY A 47 8.71 6.76 -12.56
CA GLY A 47 8.56 7.60 -11.37
C GLY A 47 7.14 8.11 -11.15
N ILE A 48 6.13 7.48 -11.76
CA ILE A 48 4.72 7.88 -11.62
C ILE A 48 4.18 7.30 -10.32
N HIS A 49 3.59 8.16 -9.49
CA HIS A 49 2.90 7.79 -8.26
C HIS A 49 1.40 8.06 -8.38
N GLU A 50 0.59 7.05 -8.06
CA GLU A 50 -0.86 7.19 -8.00
C GLU A 50 -1.30 7.46 -6.56
N ASP A 51 -2.18 8.44 -6.36
CA ASP A 51 -2.73 8.74 -5.03
C ASP A 51 -3.91 7.82 -4.68
N VAL A 52 -3.72 6.51 -4.85
CA VAL A 52 -4.68 5.46 -4.53
C VAL A 52 -4.01 4.25 -3.88
N PRO A 53 -4.73 3.45 -3.07
CA PRO A 53 -4.21 2.19 -2.54
C PRO A 53 -3.67 1.27 -3.64
N ARG A 54 -2.47 0.71 -3.43
CA ARG A 54 -1.84 -0.18 -4.41
C ARG A 54 -2.51 -1.55 -4.45
N MET A 55 -2.70 -2.12 -5.65
CA MET A 55 -3.25 -3.47 -5.85
C MET A 55 -2.19 -4.59 -5.85
N THR A 56 -1.09 -4.39 -5.13
CA THR A 56 0.02 -5.37 -5.05
C THR A 56 -0.24 -6.44 -3.99
N CYS A 57 0.48 -7.57 -4.04
CA CYS A 57 0.46 -8.59 -2.99
C CYS A 57 0.79 -8.01 -1.61
N SER A 58 1.76 -7.09 -1.57
CA SER A 58 2.18 -6.42 -0.33
C SER A 58 1.12 -5.50 0.25
N HIS A 59 0.22 -4.93 -0.54
CA HIS A 59 -0.72 -3.93 -0.05
C HIS A 59 -2.16 -4.42 -0.04
N PHE A 60 -2.69 -4.81 -1.20
CA PHE A 60 -4.03 -5.38 -1.31
C PHE A 60 -4.11 -6.75 -0.64
N GLY A 61 -3.09 -7.61 -0.81
CA GLY A 61 -3.05 -8.92 -0.16
C GLY A 61 -3.09 -8.82 1.37
N ILE A 62 -2.29 -7.92 1.97
CA ILE A 62 -2.30 -7.71 3.42
C ILE A 62 -3.65 -7.15 3.90
N TRP A 63 -4.24 -6.21 3.16
CA TRP A 63 -5.59 -5.73 3.48
C TRP A 63 -6.64 -6.86 3.41
N LEU A 64 -6.57 -7.70 2.38
CA LEU A 64 -7.45 -8.84 2.18
C LEU A 64 -7.32 -9.82 3.36
N GLY A 65 -6.10 -10.28 3.66
CA GLY A 65 -5.84 -11.17 4.79
C GLY A 65 -6.26 -10.58 6.13
N TYR A 66 -6.05 -9.27 6.36
CA TYR A 66 -6.56 -8.60 7.57
C TYR A 66 -8.09 -8.65 7.66
N LYS A 67 -8.78 -8.46 6.53
CA LYS A 67 -10.24 -8.37 6.44
C LYS A 67 -10.91 -9.74 6.56
N THR A 68 -10.41 -10.74 5.85
CA THR A 68 -11.03 -12.07 5.72
C THR A 68 -10.43 -13.10 6.66
N LYS A 69 -9.24 -12.84 7.21
CA LYS A 69 -8.40 -13.81 7.94
C LYS A 69 -7.87 -14.94 7.07
N TRP A 70 -7.91 -14.79 5.75
CA TRP A 70 -7.32 -15.74 4.82
C TRP A 70 -5.80 -15.62 4.81
N ASP A 71 -5.13 -16.74 4.54
CA ASP A 71 -3.71 -16.72 4.21
C ASP A 71 -3.53 -16.17 2.79
N THR A 72 -2.68 -15.15 2.66
CA THR A 72 -2.35 -14.50 1.39
C THR A 72 -0.87 -14.62 1.04
N CYS A 73 -0.12 -15.52 1.69
CA CYS A 73 1.31 -15.71 1.44
C CYS A 73 1.60 -16.17 0.00
N SER A 74 0.66 -16.90 -0.62
CA SER A 74 0.74 -17.36 -2.01
C SER A 74 0.14 -16.38 -3.03
N GLY A 75 -0.11 -15.12 -2.63
CA GLY A 75 -0.77 -14.12 -3.46
C GLY A 75 -2.27 -13.98 -3.15
N TRP A 76 -2.84 -12.83 -3.50
CA TRP A 76 -4.27 -12.60 -3.23
C TRP A 76 -5.15 -13.35 -4.23
N ALA A 77 -4.66 -13.61 -5.44
CA ALA A 77 -5.39 -14.38 -6.45
C ALA A 77 -5.65 -15.80 -5.95
N TYR A 78 -4.57 -16.49 -5.54
CA TYR A 78 -4.65 -17.81 -4.94
C TYR A 78 -5.59 -17.84 -3.72
N ALA A 79 -5.49 -16.85 -2.84
CA ALA A 79 -6.35 -16.77 -1.66
C ALA A 79 -7.84 -16.70 -2.00
N ILE A 80 -8.22 -15.92 -3.03
CA ILE A 80 -9.61 -15.79 -3.47
C ILE A 80 -10.08 -17.07 -4.17
N GLU A 81 -9.29 -17.61 -5.09
CA GLU A 81 -9.60 -18.85 -5.81
C GLU A 81 -9.77 -20.03 -4.84
N HIS A 82 -8.95 -20.11 -3.78
CA HIS A 82 -9.04 -21.16 -2.78
C HIS A 82 -10.30 -21.08 -1.89
N HIS A 83 -10.89 -19.89 -1.74
CA HIS A 83 -12.07 -19.66 -0.89
C HIS A 83 -13.37 -19.49 -1.69
N THR A 84 -13.37 -19.83 -2.98
CA THR A 84 -14.54 -19.77 -3.87
C THR A 84 -14.73 -21.10 -4.60
N ASN A 85 -15.94 -21.37 -5.10
CA ASN A 85 -16.29 -22.68 -5.68
C ASN A 85 -16.16 -22.73 -7.20
N SER A 86 -15.95 -21.58 -7.85
CA SER A 86 -15.83 -21.49 -9.30
C SER A 86 -15.01 -20.26 -9.71
N GLU A 87 -14.48 -20.28 -10.93
CA GLU A 87 -13.75 -19.14 -11.50
C GLU A 87 -14.62 -17.89 -11.60
N GLN A 88 -15.90 -18.04 -11.97
CA GLN A 88 -16.84 -16.92 -12.02
C GLN A 88 -17.06 -16.31 -10.63
N GLU A 89 -17.26 -17.14 -9.61
CA GLU A 89 -17.40 -16.68 -8.21
C GLU A 89 -16.12 -16.01 -7.71
N ALA A 90 -14.94 -16.51 -8.08
CA ALA A 90 -13.66 -15.90 -7.77
C ALA A 90 -13.55 -14.49 -8.37
N ASN A 91 -13.91 -14.34 -9.65
CA ASN A 91 -13.90 -13.06 -10.34
C ASN A 91 -14.85 -12.05 -9.71
N ASP A 92 -16.08 -12.46 -9.42
CA ASP A 92 -17.08 -11.59 -8.77
C ASP A 92 -16.61 -11.18 -7.36
N THR A 93 -16.10 -12.13 -6.58
CA THR A 93 -15.53 -11.91 -5.24
C THR A 93 -14.35 -10.94 -5.28
N PHE A 94 -13.45 -11.09 -6.25
CA PHE A 94 -12.34 -10.17 -6.44
C PHE A 94 -12.82 -8.74 -6.67
N PHE A 95 -13.78 -8.53 -7.58
CA PHE A 95 -14.28 -7.18 -7.86
C PHE A 95 -15.07 -6.57 -6.70
N ASP A 96 -15.77 -7.38 -5.91
CA ASP A 96 -16.39 -6.95 -4.66
C ASP A 96 -15.35 -6.48 -3.63
N PHE A 97 -14.19 -7.15 -3.57
CA PHE A 97 -13.07 -6.69 -2.76
C PHE A 97 -12.45 -5.40 -3.30
N VAL A 98 -12.26 -5.28 -4.62
CA VAL A 98 -11.78 -4.04 -5.27
C VAL A 98 -12.68 -2.85 -4.94
N ASP A 99 -14.00 -3.03 -5.06
CA ASP A 99 -14.97 -1.97 -4.76
C ASP A 99 -14.90 -1.52 -3.30
N GLN A 100 -14.66 -2.43 -2.37
CA GLN A 100 -14.50 -2.08 -0.96
C GLN A 100 -13.13 -1.47 -0.66
N TYR A 101 -12.10 -1.90 -1.37
CA TYR A 101 -10.73 -1.47 -1.16
C TYR A 101 -10.46 -0.07 -1.70
N ARG A 102 -11.05 0.30 -2.84
CA ARG A 102 -10.88 1.65 -3.41
C ARG A 102 -11.49 2.76 -2.54
N GLU A 103 -12.42 2.43 -1.65
CA GLU A 103 -13.02 3.38 -0.70
C GLU A 103 -12.06 3.75 0.44
N LEU A 104 -10.94 3.05 0.57
CA LEU A 104 -9.91 3.36 1.54
C LEU A 104 -9.25 4.70 1.22
N LYS A 105 -9.20 5.59 2.22
CA LYS A 105 -8.58 6.91 2.07
C LYS A 105 -7.25 6.96 2.80
N PRO A 106 -6.12 7.17 2.09
CA PRO A 106 -4.83 7.33 2.74
C PRO A 106 -4.88 8.60 3.60
N THR A 107 -4.59 8.44 4.88
CA THR A 107 -4.47 9.57 5.82
C THR A 107 -3.07 9.56 6.39
N VAL A 108 -2.32 10.65 6.19
CA VAL A 108 -1.03 10.86 6.87
C VAL A 108 -1.30 11.02 8.36
N ARG A 109 -0.63 10.20 9.19
CA ARG A 109 -0.75 10.21 10.65
C ARG A 109 0.43 10.86 11.32
N ALA A 110 1.62 10.62 10.78
CA ALA A 110 2.84 11.27 11.21
C ALA A 110 3.77 11.39 10.01
N LEU A 111 4.65 12.37 10.05
CA LEU A 111 5.73 12.50 9.09
C LEU A 111 7.00 13.00 9.78
N VAL A 112 8.14 12.68 9.20
CA VAL A 112 9.45 13.16 9.60
C VAL A 112 10.24 13.48 8.33
N LYS A 113 10.92 14.63 8.33
CA LYS A 113 11.84 15.02 7.27
C LYS A 113 13.25 14.72 7.72
N LEU A 114 14.00 13.98 6.90
CA LEU A 114 15.37 13.62 7.21
C LEU A 114 16.32 14.74 6.75
N LYS A 115 17.48 14.82 7.39
CA LYS A 115 18.54 15.73 6.97
C LYS A 115 19.12 15.26 5.63
N PRO A 116 19.65 16.17 4.78
CA PRO A 116 20.40 15.76 3.59
C PRO A 116 21.51 14.78 3.97
N HIS A 117 21.68 13.72 3.18
CA HIS A 117 22.65 12.65 3.43
C HIS A 117 22.49 11.92 4.78
N HIS A 118 21.29 11.92 5.36
CA HIS A 118 20.98 11.11 6.53
C HIS A 118 21.42 9.67 6.30
N GLN A 119 22.25 9.15 7.21
CA GLN A 119 22.75 7.79 7.12
C GLN A 119 21.81 6.87 7.90
N PRO A 120 21.23 5.85 7.27
CA PRO A 120 20.47 4.84 8.01
C PRO A 120 21.35 4.13 9.05
N THR A 121 20.71 3.42 9.98
CA THR A 121 21.45 2.66 10.99
C THR A 121 22.31 1.57 10.36
N PRO A 122 23.38 1.11 11.03
CA PRO A 122 24.18 -0.02 10.55
C PRO A 122 23.34 -1.26 10.25
N GLU A 123 22.28 -1.54 11.02
CA GLU A 123 21.41 -2.69 10.76
C GLU A 123 20.75 -2.62 9.38
N ARG A 124 20.19 -1.46 9.00
CA ARG A 124 19.54 -1.30 7.69
C ARG A 124 20.53 -1.48 6.55
N ARG A 125 21.72 -0.86 6.65
CA ARG A 125 22.76 -0.91 5.62
C ARG A 125 23.21 -2.33 5.28
N SER A 126 23.10 -3.27 6.23
CA SER A 126 23.43 -4.68 6.00
C SER A 126 22.31 -5.50 5.32
N ARG A 127 21.07 -5.00 5.29
CA ARG A 127 19.89 -5.75 4.83
C ARG A 127 19.44 -5.39 3.42
N THR A 128 19.63 -4.14 3.00
CA THR A 128 19.12 -3.64 1.72
C THR A 128 20.22 -3.60 0.66
N PHE A 129 19.91 -4.09 -0.55
CA PHE A 129 20.73 -3.91 -1.77
C PHE A 129 20.67 -2.48 -2.33
N THR A 130 20.06 -1.53 -1.62
CA THR A 130 19.98 -0.12 -2.05
C THR A 130 21.34 0.57 -1.85
N SER A 131 21.73 1.42 -2.78
CA SER A 131 22.96 2.21 -2.66
C SER A 131 22.93 3.05 -1.37
N PRO A 132 24.09 3.27 -0.70
CA PRO A 132 24.19 4.10 0.51
C PRO A 132 23.62 5.52 0.37
N ASP A 133 23.52 6.04 -0.86
CA ASP A 133 22.98 7.35 -1.18
C ASP A 133 21.45 7.41 -1.25
N ASP A 134 20.77 6.27 -1.11
CA ASP A 134 19.31 6.15 -1.27
C ASP A 134 18.59 6.25 0.10
N SER A 135 18.87 7.33 0.85
CA SER A 135 18.07 7.68 2.04
C SER A 135 16.85 8.53 1.63
N PRO A 136 15.66 8.27 2.17
CA PRO A 136 14.50 9.12 1.89
C PRO A 136 14.71 10.53 2.48
N ASP A 137 14.19 11.55 1.82
CA ASP A 137 14.12 12.91 2.37
C ASP A 137 12.97 13.05 3.38
N GLU A 138 11.97 12.17 3.26
CA GLU A 138 10.78 12.19 4.11
C GLU A 138 10.21 10.79 4.28
N ILE A 139 9.81 10.48 5.51
CA ILE A 139 9.08 9.27 5.85
C ILE A 139 7.72 9.69 6.39
N ARG A 140 6.65 9.10 5.86
CA ARG A 140 5.28 9.28 6.33
C ARG A 140 4.73 7.97 6.86
N ILE A 141 4.03 8.03 7.97
CA ILE A 141 3.16 6.94 8.45
C ILE A 141 1.77 7.21 7.90
N ILE A 142 1.30 6.34 7.02
CA ILE A 142 -0.01 6.43 6.39
C ILE A 142 -0.94 5.40 6.99
N ASN A 143 -2.20 5.77 7.18
CA ASN A 143 -3.28 4.87 7.60
C ASN A 143 -4.43 4.93 6.58
N TYR A 144 -4.89 3.77 6.14
CA TYR A 144 -6.07 3.66 5.27
C TYR A 144 -7.34 3.54 6.11
N ALA A 145 -8.02 4.65 6.34
CA ALA A 145 -9.30 4.63 7.07
C ALA A 145 -10.38 3.89 6.24
N PRO A 146 -11.30 3.13 6.87
CA PRO A 146 -11.46 2.94 8.31
C PRO A 146 -10.60 1.81 8.91
N THR A 147 -9.70 1.19 8.14
CA THR A 147 -8.86 0.10 8.65
C THR A 147 -7.84 0.62 9.66
N ARG A 148 -7.33 -0.30 10.48
CA ARG A 148 -6.22 -0.04 11.41
C ARG A 148 -4.87 -0.42 10.82
N LEU A 149 -4.78 -0.59 9.51
CA LEU A 149 -3.53 -0.92 8.86
C LEU A 149 -2.72 0.35 8.64
N TYR A 150 -1.43 0.28 8.97
CA TYR A 150 -0.49 1.37 8.81
C TYR A 150 0.72 0.91 7.99
N HIS A 151 1.20 1.77 7.10
CA HIS A 151 2.37 1.51 6.27
C HIS A 151 3.22 2.78 6.16
N PHE A 152 4.43 2.61 5.65
CA PHE A 152 5.31 3.73 5.36
C PHE A 152 5.14 4.20 3.92
N ARG A 153 5.16 5.51 3.74
CA ARG A 153 5.38 6.16 2.46
C ARG A 153 6.71 6.91 2.53
N PHE A 154 7.63 6.54 1.66
CA PHE A 154 8.97 7.11 1.55
C PHE A 154 9.03 8.06 0.36
N ARG A 155 9.71 9.20 0.53
CA ARG A 155 9.98 10.14 -0.56
C ARG A 155 11.49 10.25 -0.79
N TYR A 156 11.91 10.10 -2.04
CA TYR A 156 13.29 10.18 -2.52
C TYR A 156 13.34 11.20 -3.66
N GLY A 157 13.60 12.47 -3.35
CA GLY A 157 13.44 13.58 -4.29
C GLY A 157 12.01 13.62 -4.84
N ASP A 158 11.89 13.35 -6.14
CA ASP A 158 10.62 13.31 -6.88
C ASP A 158 9.95 11.92 -6.87
N ARG A 159 10.65 10.88 -6.40
CA ARG A 159 10.13 9.51 -6.34
C ARG A 159 9.39 9.28 -5.02
N ILE A 160 8.21 8.68 -5.09
CA ILE A 160 7.42 8.25 -3.92
C ILE A 160 7.27 6.74 -3.96
N ILE A 161 7.58 6.07 -2.84
CA ILE A 161 7.45 4.63 -2.68
C ILE A 161 6.54 4.36 -1.49
N ASP A 162 5.46 3.63 -1.73
CA ASP A 162 4.67 3.00 -0.67
C ASP A 162 5.28 1.63 -0.40
N ASP A 163 5.82 1.49 0.81
CA ASP A 163 6.56 0.31 1.25
C ASP A 163 5.79 -0.39 2.38
N TRP A 164 6.19 -1.63 2.66
CA TRP A 164 5.39 -2.70 3.23
C TRP A 164 4.57 -2.31 4.48
N PHE A 165 3.43 -2.98 4.67
CA PHE A 165 2.84 -3.09 6.01
C PHE A 165 3.85 -3.79 6.91
N HIS A 166 4.30 -3.08 7.95
CA HIS A 166 5.27 -3.61 8.86
C HIS A 166 4.70 -4.83 9.59
N TYR A 167 5.49 -5.90 9.74
CA TYR A 167 5.12 -7.06 10.55
C TYR A 167 5.71 -6.91 11.94
N THR A 168 4.91 -7.12 12.98
CA THR A 168 5.42 -7.26 14.34
C THR A 168 6.35 -8.47 14.43
N SER A 169 7.16 -8.56 15.48
CA SER A 169 8.14 -9.64 15.67
C SER A 169 7.54 -11.05 15.69
N ASN A 170 6.24 -11.17 15.93
CA ASN A 170 5.47 -12.43 15.88
C ASN A 170 4.84 -12.72 14.50
N GLY A 171 5.19 -11.97 13.45
CA GLY A 171 4.66 -12.14 12.09
C GLY A 171 3.24 -11.62 11.88
N SER A 172 2.66 -10.89 12.84
CA SER A 172 1.35 -10.24 12.66
C SER A 172 1.47 -8.88 11.98
N HIS A 173 0.42 -8.40 11.31
CA HIS A 173 0.42 -7.07 10.72
C HIS A 173 0.39 -5.98 11.79
N THR A 174 1.19 -4.93 11.58
CA THR A 174 1.23 -3.77 12.46
C THR A 174 -0.10 -3.02 12.41
N THR A 175 -0.79 -3.01 13.54
CA THR A 175 -2.05 -2.26 13.73
C THR A 175 -1.91 -1.11 14.72
N ARG A 176 -0.70 -0.88 15.22
CA ARG A 176 -0.38 0.16 16.20
C ARG A 176 0.68 1.09 15.60
N PRO A 177 0.50 2.42 15.68
CA PRO A 177 1.54 3.37 15.26
C PRO A 177 2.88 3.17 15.98
N MET A 178 2.86 2.66 17.21
CA MET A 178 4.07 2.47 18.01
C MET A 178 5.07 1.51 17.36
N ASP A 179 4.58 0.41 16.77
CA ASP A 179 5.46 -0.58 16.13
C ASP A 179 6.18 0.04 14.91
N LEU A 180 5.55 1.03 14.25
CA LEU A 180 6.18 1.81 13.18
C LEU A 180 7.23 2.78 13.73
N TYR A 181 6.97 3.48 14.84
CA TYR A 181 7.98 4.33 15.45
C TYR A 181 9.21 3.54 15.89
N GLU A 182 9.02 2.37 16.50
CA GLU A 182 10.10 1.48 16.91
C GLU A 182 10.92 0.99 15.70
N TRP A 183 10.25 0.61 14.62
CA TRP A 183 10.94 0.24 13.38
C TRP A 183 11.73 1.42 12.79
N ALA A 184 11.14 2.60 12.70
CA ALA A 184 11.81 3.77 12.15
C ALA A 184 13.01 4.20 13.00
N ARG A 185 12.90 4.09 14.32
CA ARG A 185 14.02 4.26 15.24
C ARG A 185 15.14 3.26 14.95
N LYS A 186 14.80 1.99 14.80
CA LYS A 186 15.79 0.93 14.54
C LYS A 186 16.47 1.06 13.19
N GLU A 187 15.74 1.42 12.14
CA GLU A 187 16.27 1.41 10.77
C GLU A 187 16.85 2.76 10.34
N PHE A 188 16.38 3.85 10.92
CA PHE A 188 16.79 5.21 10.56
C PHE A 188 17.30 6.05 11.74
N GLY A 189 17.27 5.55 12.98
CA GLY A 189 17.70 6.32 14.14
C GLY A 189 16.78 7.48 14.49
N ILE A 190 15.51 7.41 14.08
CA ILE A 190 14.52 8.48 14.28
C ILE A 190 13.84 8.29 15.64
N GLU A 191 14.00 9.26 16.53
CA GLU A 191 13.38 9.23 17.84
C GLU A 191 11.89 9.67 17.78
N PRO A 192 11.03 9.20 18.70
CA PRO A 192 9.58 9.46 18.65
C PRO A 192 9.19 10.94 18.64
N ASP A 193 10.00 11.82 19.22
CA ASP A 193 9.78 13.27 19.29
C ASP A 193 10.16 14.02 18.01
N GLU A 194 10.90 13.40 17.09
CA GLU A 194 11.21 13.96 15.76
C GLU A 194 10.01 13.87 14.80
N TRP A 195 8.98 13.08 15.14
CA TRP A 195 7.78 12.92 14.34
C TRP A 195 6.80 14.08 14.51
N THR A 196 6.41 14.68 13.37
CA THR A 196 5.28 15.61 13.32
C THR A 196 3.97 14.84 13.21
N VAL A 197 3.23 14.73 14.32
CA VAL A 197 1.93 14.06 14.35
C VAL A 197 0.84 14.93 13.71
N VAL A 198 0.23 14.41 12.65
CA VAL A 198 -0.87 15.07 11.94
C VAL A 198 -2.18 14.75 12.66
N ARG A 199 -2.61 15.68 13.52
CA ARG A 199 -3.94 15.60 14.15
C ARG A 199 -4.99 15.94 13.09
N LYS A 200 -5.99 15.06 12.91
CA LYS A 200 -7.18 15.41 12.10
C LYS A 200 -7.73 16.71 12.66
N GLY A 201 -7.75 17.78 11.86
CA GLY A 201 -8.32 19.06 12.26
C GLY A 201 -9.72 18.81 12.82
N LYS A 202 -10.00 19.30 14.04
CA LYS A 202 -11.38 19.57 14.43
C LYS A 202 -11.94 20.45 13.31
N LYS A 203 -13.05 20.04 12.70
CA LYS A 203 -13.87 20.98 11.94
C LYS A 203 -14.08 22.17 12.88
N SER A 204 -13.53 23.32 12.54
CA SER A 204 -13.91 24.57 13.16
C SER A 204 -15.36 24.79 12.74
N ASP A 205 -16.29 24.40 13.60
CA ASP A 205 -17.66 24.87 13.51
C ASP A 205 -17.62 26.37 13.79
N SER A 206 -17.51 27.16 12.72
CA SER A 206 -17.80 28.58 12.76
C SER A 206 -19.31 28.71 12.98
N LYS A 207 -19.66 29.19 14.18
CA LYS A 207 -20.99 29.67 14.55
C LYS A 207 -21.47 30.79 13.64
#